data_AF-H9UA86-F1
#
_entry.id   AF-H9UA86-F1
#
_cell.length_a   1.000
_cell.length_b   1.000
_cell.length_c   1.000
_cell.angle_alpha   90.00
_cell.angle_beta   90.00
_cell.angle_gamma   90.00
#
_symmetry.space_group_name_H-M   'P 1'
#
loop_
_entity.id
_entity.type
_entity.pdbx_description
1 polymer ?
#
loop_
_entity_poly.entity_id
_entity_poly.type
_entity_poly.pdbx_seq_one_letter_code
_entity_poly.pdbx_strand_id
1 'polypeptide(L)'
;MSDFEKLSELLKPYAERLNTKIWICEKIGRRLSCIARAGEESYCESYIAYEDDKYAVFCEREITDDEKDLIMQALSDVVRFRKLSSDS
;
A
#
# COMPACT_ATOMS: atom_id res chain seq x y z
N MET A 1 -16.06 -9.55 -6.34
CA MET A 1 -15.12 -8.51 -5.88
C MET A 1 -13.91 -8.49 -6.78
N SER A 2 -13.53 -7.31 -7.25
CA SER A 2 -12.30 -7.11 -8.02
C SER A 2 -11.06 -7.35 -7.16
N ASP A 3 -9.91 -7.61 -7.78
CA ASP A 3 -8.65 -7.77 -7.04
C ASP A 3 -8.28 -6.51 -6.27
N PHE A 4 -8.60 -5.33 -6.81
CA PHE A 4 -8.41 -4.06 -6.13
C PHE A 4 -9.21 -3.98 -4.82
N GLU A 5 -10.47 -4.41 -4.81
CA GLU A 5 -11.30 -4.42 -3.60
C GLU A 5 -10.71 -5.36 -2.55
N LYS A 6 -10.33 -6.58 -2.93
CA LYS A 6 -9.73 -7.56 -2.00
C LYS A 6 -8.41 -7.06 -1.40
N LEU A 7 -7.57 -6.44 -2.23
CA LEU A 7 -6.31 -5.84 -1.79
C LEU A 7 -6.55 -4.63 -0.87
N SER A 8 -7.59 -3.84 -1.15
CA SER A 8 -7.98 -2.71 -0.30
C SER A 8 -8.50 -3.19 1.06
N GLU A 9 -9.31 -4.25 1.10
CA GLU A 9 -9.71 -4.90 2.36
C GLU A 9 -8.50 -5.43 3.14
N LEU A 10 -7.52 -6.02 2.45
CA LEU A 10 -6.28 -6.49 3.07
C LEU A 10 -5.46 -5.34 3.70
N LEU A 11 -5.51 -4.14 3.14
CA LEU A 11 -4.81 -2.97 3.66
C LEU A 11 -5.51 -2.27 4.83
N LYS A 12 -6.83 -2.43 5.01
CA LYS A 12 -7.60 -1.78 6.08
C LYS A 12 -7.00 -1.89 7.48
N PRO A 13 -6.64 -3.09 7.99
CA PRO A 13 -6.09 -3.20 9.34
C PRO A 13 -4.76 -2.46 9.51
N TYR A 14 -3.96 -2.33 8.44
CA TYR A 14 -2.73 -1.55 8.47
C TYR A 14 -3.01 -0.05 8.53
N ALA A 15 -3.94 0.44 7.71
CA ALA A 15 -4.35 1.84 7.70
C ALA A 15 -4.96 2.27 9.05
N GLU A 16 -5.77 1.41 9.67
CA GLU A 16 -6.36 1.65 11.00
C GLU A 16 -5.28 1.71 12.09
N ARG A 17 -4.36 0.74 12.11
CA ARG A 17 -3.28 0.69 13.12
C ARG A 17 -2.31 1.87 13.01
N LEU A 18 -2.03 2.30 11.79
CA LEU A 18 -1.18 3.44 11.51
C LEU A 18 -1.93 4.77 11.59
N ASN A 19 -3.26 4.74 11.77
CA ASN A 19 -4.12 5.92 11.73
C ASN A 19 -3.77 6.84 10.54
N THR A 20 -3.65 6.23 9.36
CA THR A 20 -3.27 6.91 8.12
C THR A 20 -3.88 6.20 6.93
N LYS A 21 -4.20 6.96 5.88
CA LYS A 21 -4.38 6.40 4.54
C LYS A 21 -3.08 5.80 4.03
N ILE A 22 -3.16 4.64 3.38
CA ILE A 22 -2.06 3.92 2.74
C ILE A 22 -2.47 3.59 1.31
N TRP A 23 -1.56 3.78 0.35
CA TRP A 23 -1.75 3.25 -1.00
C TRP A 23 -0.46 2.68 -1.55
N ILE A 24 -0.60 1.53 -2.20
CA ILE A 24 0.50 0.79 -2.78
C ILE A 24 0.39 0.89 -4.29
N CYS A 25 1.49 1.28 -4.91
CA CYS A 25 1.62 1.41 -6.35
C CYS A 25 2.67 0.42 -6.88
N GLU A 26 2.42 -0.12 -8.07
CA GLU A 26 3.40 -0.86 -8.86
C GLU A 26 3.99 0.07 -9.94
N LYS A 27 5.32 0.03 -10.09
CA LYS A 27 6.06 0.73 -11.14
C LYS A 27 6.00 -0.09 -12.43
N ILE A 28 5.42 0.49 -13.47
CA ILE A 28 5.31 -0.12 -14.80
C ILE A 28 5.97 0.82 -15.81
N GLY A 29 7.22 0.52 -16.14
CA GLY A 29 8.07 1.43 -16.92
C GLY A 29 8.26 2.75 -16.19
N ARG A 30 7.74 3.85 -16.76
CA ARG A 30 7.80 5.20 -16.16
C ARG A 30 6.53 5.59 -15.40
N ARG A 31 5.56 4.69 -15.27
CA ARG A 31 4.25 4.97 -14.66
C ARG A 31 4.14 4.31 -13.29
N LEU A 32 3.41 4.95 -12.38
CA LEU A 32 2.92 4.35 -11.14
C LEU A 32 1.46 3.95 -11.33
N SER A 33 1.16 2.68 -11.07
CA SER A 33 -0.20 2.15 -11.09
C SER A 33 -0.62 1.79 -9.68
N CYS A 34 -1.64 2.46 -9.14
CA CYS A 34 -2.20 2.13 -7.82
C CYS A 34 -2.87 0.75 -7.88
N ILE A 35 -2.52 -0.13 -6.93
CA ILE A 35 -3.00 -1.52 -6.90
C ILE A 35 -3.79 -1.85 -5.63
N ALA A 36 -3.64 -1.04 -4.59
CA ALA A 36 -4.35 -1.20 -3.33
C ALA A 36 -4.37 0.13 -2.57
N ARG A 37 -5.49 0.48 -1.92
CA ARG A 37 -5.58 1.64 -1.02
C ARG A 37 -6.51 1.38 0.15
N ALA A 38 -6.21 1.91 1.32
CA ALA A 38 -7.09 1.87 2.48
C ALA A 38 -6.91 3.10 3.37
N GLY A 39 -7.90 3.36 4.23
CA GLY A 39 -7.98 4.54 5.09
C GLY A 39 -8.86 5.65 4.51
N GLU A 40 -9.28 6.56 5.38
CA GLU A 40 -10.12 7.70 5.01
C GLU A 40 -9.30 8.74 4.22
N GLU A 41 -9.97 9.52 3.39
CA GLU A 41 -9.32 10.57 2.60
C GLU A 41 -9.36 11.89 3.37
N SER A 42 -8.23 12.29 3.93
CA SER A 42 -8.02 13.65 4.40
C SER A 42 -7.30 14.50 3.32
N TYR A 43 -7.59 15.80 3.25
CA TYR A 43 -6.89 16.72 2.35
C TYR A 43 -5.48 17.00 2.88
N CYS A 44 -4.54 16.08 2.62
CA CYS A 44 -3.14 16.20 3.04
C CYS A 44 -2.17 15.84 1.89
N GLU A 45 -0.95 16.37 1.98
CA GLU A 45 0.14 16.00 1.07
C GLU A 45 0.51 14.52 1.25
N SER A 46 0.98 13.88 0.18
CA SER A 46 1.40 12.49 0.22
C SER A 46 2.87 12.33 0.54
N TYR A 47 3.20 11.40 1.43
CA TYR A 47 4.55 11.03 1.82
C TYR A 47 4.89 9.66 1.26
N ILE A 48 6.14 9.47 0.80
CA ILE A 48 6.65 8.17 0.39
C ILE A 48 7.14 7.44 1.63
N ALA A 49 6.43 6.39 2.04
CA ALA A 49 6.79 5.56 3.19
C ALA A 49 7.82 4.48 2.82
N TYR A 50 7.80 4.01 1.57
CA TYR A 50 8.75 3.06 1.02
C TYR A 50 8.79 3.15 -0.50
N GLU A 51 9.96 2.94 -1.10
CA GLU A 51 10.12 2.86 -2.54
C GLU A 51 11.28 1.93 -2.92
N ASP A 52 11.03 0.99 -3.84
CA ASP A 52 12.06 0.19 -4.52
C ASP A 52 11.85 0.23 -6.04
N ASP A 53 12.58 -0.60 -6.80
CA ASP A 53 12.50 -0.65 -8.26
C ASP A 53 11.11 -1.02 -8.80
N LYS A 54 10.30 -1.74 -8.03
CA LYS A 54 9.01 -2.30 -8.46
C LYS A 54 7.80 -1.70 -7.76
N TYR A 55 7.91 -1.27 -6.51
CA TYR A 55 6.80 -0.81 -5.70
C TYR A 55 7.10 0.54 -5.03
N ALA A 56 6.04 1.32 -4.82
CA ALA A 56 6.06 2.50 -3.99
C ALA A 56 4.86 2.44 -3.04
N VAL A 57 5.10 2.71 -1.76
CA VAL A 57 4.07 2.82 -0.73
C VAL A 57 4.01 4.26 -0.27
N PHE A 58 2.81 4.79 -0.25
CA PHE A 58 2.56 6.16 0.14
C PHE A 58 1.58 6.22 1.31
N CYS A 59 1.74 7.27 2.12
CA CYS A 59 0.89 7.57 3.26
C CYS A 59 0.48 9.06 3.25
N GLU A 60 -0.59 9.41 3.95
CA GLU A 60 -1.04 10.81 4.06
C GLU A 60 -0.25 11.64 5.09
N ARG A 61 0.60 10.96 5.87
CA ARG A 61 1.54 11.57 6.80
C ARG A 61 2.90 10.89 6.72
N GLU A 62 3.91 11.54 7.28
CA GLU A 62 5.21 10.93 7.50
C GLU A 62 5.09 9.73 8.47
N ILE A 63 5.79 8.66 8.14
CA ILE A 63 5.80 7.40 8.89
C ILE A 63 7.06 7.34 9.74
N THR A 64 6.92 6.99 11.02
CA THR A 64 8.06 6.89 11.93
C THR A 64 8.87 5.61 11.67
N ASP A 65 10.11 5.54 12.18
CA ASP A 65 10.93 4.34 12.05
C ASP A 65 10.26 3.09 12.66
N ASP A 66 9.57 3.24 13.79
CA ASP A 66 8.85 2.15 14.47
C ASP A 66 7.65 1.63 13.66
N GLU A 67 7.13 2.46 12.74
CA GLU A 67 5.98 2.14 11.90
C GLU A 67 6.38 1.52 10.56
N LYS A 68 7.66 1.62 10.16
CA LYS A 68 8.16 1.09 8.89
C LYS A 68 7.95 -0.41 8.76
N ASP A 69 8.08 -1.17 9.85
CA ASP A 69 7.84 -2.62 9.84
C ASP A 69 6.41 -2.95 9.41
N LEU A 70 5.43 -2.14 9.82
CA LEU A 70 4.03 -2.32 9.39
C LEU A 70 3.81 -2.00 7.92
N ILE A 71 4.50 -0.98 7.40
CA ILE A 71 4.49 -0.67 5.97
C ILE A 71 5.09 -1.82 5.15
N MET A 72 6.21 -2.37 5.59
CA MET A 72 6.87 -3.49 4.93
C MET A 72 6.00 -4.76 4.97
N GLN A 73 5.32 -5.01 6.09
CA GLN A 73 4.40 -6.12 6.21
C GLN A 73 3.18 -5.97 5.29
N ALA A 74 2.58 -4.77 5.25
CA ALA A 74 1.48 -4.45 4.35
C ALA A 74 1.85 -4.67 2.86
N LEU A 75 3.04 -4.20 2.47
CA LEU A 75 3.56 -4.42 1.11
C LEU A 75 3.77 -5.91 0.82
N SER A 76 4.41 -6.64 1.72
CA SER A 76 4.66 -8.08 1.58
C SER A 76 3.36 -8.86 1.36
N ASP A 77 2.32 -8.57 2.14
CA ASP A 77 1.03 -9.25 2.05
C ASP A 77 0.31 -8.95 0.73
N VAL A 78 0.32 -7.69 0.27
CA VAL A 78 -0.23 -7.29 -1.04
C VAL A 78 0.50 -7.99 -2.18
N VAL A 79 1.84 -8.05 -2.12
CA VAL A 79 2.66 -8.71 -3.15
C VAL A 79 2.39 -10.22 -3.17
N ARG A 80 2.29 -10.85 -1.99
CA ARG A 80 1.97 -12.28 -1.87
C ARG A 80 0.60 -12.59 -2.44
N PHE A 81 -0.41 -11.77 -2.13
CA PHE A 81 -1.76 -11.93 -2.66
C PHE A 81 -1.75 -11.91 -4.19
N ARG A 82 -1.09 -10.92 -4.81
CA ARG A 82 -1.04 -10.81 -6.27
C ARG A 82 -0.30 -11.96 -6.96
N LYS A 83 0.74 -12.52 -6.34
CA LYS A 83 1.43 -13.71 -6.87
C LYS A 83 0.47 -14.90 -6.93
N LEU A 84 -0.26 -15.17 -5.85
CA LEU A 84 -1.25 -16.25 -5.80
C LEU A 84 -2.36 -16.07 -6.86
N SER A 85 -2.79 -14.83 -7.11
CA SER A 85 -3.79 -14.53 -8.15
C SER A 85 -3.27 -14.65 -9.59
N SER A 86 -1.95 -14.61 -9.80
CA SER A 86 -1.33 -14.72 -11.13
C SER A 86 -1.04 -16.17 -11.52
N ASP A 87 -0.93 -17.06 -10.53
CA ASP A 87 -0.67 -18.50 -10.70
C ASP A 87 -1.96 -19.34 -10.77
N SER A 88 -3.14 -18.70 -10.78
CA SER A 88 -4.48 -19.34 -10.82
C SER A 88 -5.15 -19.13 -12.18
#